data_AF-A0A015LZA9-F1
#
_entry.id   AF-A0A015LZA9-F1
#
_cell.length_a   1.000
_cell.length_b   1.000
_cell.length_c   1.000
_cell.angle_alpha   90.00
_cell.angle_beta   90.00
_cell.angle_gamma   90.00
#
_symmetry.space_group_name_H-M   'P 1'
#
loop_
_entity.id
_entity.type
_entity.pdbx_description
1 polymer ?
#
loop_
_entity_poly.entity_id
_entity_poly.type
_entity_poly.pdbx_seq_one_letter_code
_entity_poly.pdbx_strand_id
1 'polypeptide(L)'
;MWEILSGRPPFVEREHNYYLAKDIINGIRPKIVPGTPLEYEDLMKQCWDANPSKRPVKYVLWDKIYKINASYQNKFDKMDESLIQPAINEI
;
A
#
# COMPACT_ATOMS: atom_id res chain seq x y z
N MET A 1 2.06 -1.34 6.68
CA MET A 1 1.48 -1.08 5.34
C MET A 1 0.94 -2.37 4.74
N TRP A 2 1.79 -3.37 4.48
CA TRP A 2 1.34 -4.63 3.87
C TRP A 2 0.32 -5.42 4.71
N GLU A 3 0.49 -5.51 6.03
CA GLU A 3 -0.49 -6.17 6.93
C GLU A 3 -1.88 -5.52 6.87
N ILE A 4 -1.93 -4.19 6.75
CA ILE A 4 -3.20 -3.44 6.64
C ILE A 4 -3.93 -3.81 5.36
N LEU A 5 -3.20 -3.94 4.24
CA LEU A 5 -3.79 -4.31 2.95
C LEU A 5 -4.18 -5.79 2.86
N SER A 6 -3.35 -6.66 3.42
CA SER A 6 -3.51 -8.11 3.28
C SER A 6 -4.40 -8.73 4.37
N GLY A 7 -4.62 -8.02 5.48
CA GLY A 7 -5.34 -8.53 6.64
C GLY A 7 -4.63 -9.68 7.37
N ARG A 8 -3.37 -9.98 7.04
CA ARG A 8 -2.63 -11.11 7.59
C ARG A 8 -1.18 -10.74 7.93
N PRO A 9 -0.53 -11.45 8.87
CA PRO A 9 0.90 -11.30 9.10
C PRO A 9 1.73 -11.62 7.85
N PRO A 10 2.83 -10.88 7.59
CA PRO A 10 3.71 -11.18 6.46
C PRO A 10 4.37 -12.53 6.67
N PHE A 11 4.45 -13.32 5.60
CA PHE A 11 5.05 -14.66 5.61
C PHE A 11 4.40 -15.65 6.60
N VAL A 12 3.10 -15.51 6.89
CA VAL A 12 2.35 -16.41 7.80
C VAL A 12 2.46 -17.92 7.45
N GLU A 13 2.73 -18.24 6.18
CA GLU A 13 2.93 -19.61 5.70
C GLU A 13 4.34 -20.17 5.97
N ARG A 14 5.23 -19.37 6.57
CA ARG A 14 6.62 -19.74 6.87
C ARG A 14 6.90 -19.58 8.36
N GLU A 15 7.73 -20.46 8.90
CA GLU A 15 8.27 -20.28 10.25
C GLU A 15 9.14 -19.02 10.33
N HIS A 16 8.94 -18.24 11.39
CA HIS A 16 9.73 -17.03 11.67
C HIS A 16 11.08 -17.39 12.30
N ASN A 17 11.95 -18.01 11.49
CA ASN A 17 13.25 -18.53 11.92
C ASN A 17 14.43 -17.88 11.14
N TYR A 18 15.65 -18.32 11.43
CA TYR A 18 16.87 -17.82 10.79
C TYR A 18 16.83 -17.91 9.26
N TYR A 19 16.25 -18.97 8.70
CA TYR A 19 16.17 -19.15 7.25
C TYR A 19 15.27 -18.10 6.59
N LEU A 20 14.13 -17.78 7.21
CA LEU A 20 13.27 -16.69 6.73
C LEU A 20 14.00 -15.33 6.76
N ALA A 21 14.71 -15.03 7.84
CA ALA A 21 15.48 -13.80 7.95
C ALA A 21 16.57 -13.71 6.86
N LYS A 22 17.27 -14.81 6.59
CA LYS A 22 18.27 -14.90 5.51
C LYS A 22 17.65 -14.64 4.14
N ASP A 23 16.48 -15.22 3.86
CA ASP A 23 15.81 -15.00 2.58
C ASP A 23 15.37 -13.53 2.41
N ILE A 24 14.91 -12.88 3.48
CA ILE A 24 14.53 -11.46 3.45
C ILE A 24 15.74 -10.58 3.14
N ILE A 25 16.90 -10.89 3.73
CA ILE A 25 18.17 -10.24 3.40
C ILE A 25 18.52 -10.46 1.92
N ASN A 26 18.29 -11.66 1.40
CA ASN A 26 18.50 -12.01 -0.01
C ASN A 26 17.44 -11.44 -0.97
N GLY A 27 16.47 -10.68 -0.47
CA GLY A 27 15.57 -9.89 -1.30
C GLY A 27 14.15 -10.44 -1.42
N ILE A 28 13.77 -11.52 -0.74
CA ILE A 28 12.34 -11.90 -0.74
C ILE A 28 11.52 -10.79 -0.07
N ARG A 29 10.34 -10.53 -0.63
CA ARG A 29 9.37 -9.57 -0.09
C ARG A 29 7.98 -10.19 -0.12
N PRO A 30 7.05 -9.73 0.73
CA PRO A 30 5.65 -10.14 0.64
C PRO A 30 5.07 -9.87 -0.75
N LYS A 31 4.23 -10.78 -1.26
CA LYS A 31 3.53 -10.60 -2.54
C LYS A 31 2.57 -9.42 -2.43
N ILE A 32 2.57 -8.54 -3.44
CA ILE A 32 1.62 -7.42 -3.48
C ILE A 32 0.20 -7.96 -3.62
N VAL A 33 -0.72 -7.37 -2.87
CA VAL A 33 -2.14 -7.76 -2.89
C VAL A 33 -2.78 -7.24 -4.19
N PRO A 34 -3.48 -8.07 -4.98
CA PRO A 34 -4.17 -7.60 -6.18
C PRO A 34 -5.13 -6.44 -5.87
N GLY A 35 -5.19 -5.45 -6.77
CA GLY A 35 -5.99 -4.25 -6.56
C GLY A 35 -5.33 -3.19 -5.66
N THR A 36 -4.10 -3.41 -5.20
CA THR A 36 -3.34 -2.36 -4.49
C THR A 36 -3.10 -1.17 -5.43
N PRO A 37 -3.42 0.06 -5.01
CA PRO A 37 -3.00 1.29 -5.68
C PRO A 37 -1.52 1.32 -6.06
N LEU A 38 -1.19 1.71 -7.29
CA LEU A 38 0.21 1.77 -7.76
C LEU A 38 1.06 2.69 -6.86
N GLU A 39 0.54 3.85 -6.48
CA GLU A 39 1.25 4.81 -5.64
C GLU A 39 1.54 4.24 -4.25
N TYR A 40 0.65 3.40 -3.72
CA TYR A 40 0.83 2.75 -2.43
C TYR A 40 1.78 1.53 -2.54
N GLU A 41 1.69 0.77 -3.63
CA GLU A 41 2.63 -0.31 -3.95
C GLU A 41 4.06 0.22 -4.04
N ASP A 42 4.28 1.30 -4.79
CA ASP A 42 5.59 1.92 -4.96
C ASP A 42 6.14 2.46 -3.63
N LEU A 43 5.27 3.03 -2.79
CA LEU A 43 5.65 3.48 -1.46
C LEU A 43 6.03 2.31 -0.55
N MET A 44 5.25 1.23 -0.54
CA MET A 44 5.61 0.00 0.18
C MET A 44 6.96 -0.54 -0.29
N LYS A 45 7.19 -0.56 -1.62
CA LYS A 45 8.46 -0.95 -2.23
C LYS A 45 9.64 -0.12 -1.77
N GLN A 46 9.47 1.20 -1.72
CA GLN A 46 10.50 2.10 -1.21
C GLN A 46 10.79 1.86 0.29
N CYS A 47 9.77 1.60 1.11
CA CYS A 47 9.95 1.36 2.55
C CYS A 47 10.82 0.15 2.88
N TRP A 48 10.78 -0.90 2.05
CA TRP A 48 11.57 -2.13 2.26
C TRP A 48 12.67 -2.32 1.21
N ASP A 49 13.15 -1.23 0.60
CA ASP A 49 14.27 -1.28 -0.34
C ASP A 49 15.50 -1.91 0.33
N ALA A 50 16.23 -2.73 -0.42
CA ALA A 50 17.45 -3.38 0.04
C ALA A 50 18.54 -2.37 0.39
N ASN A 51 18.60 -1.25 -0.34
CA ASN A 51 19.45 -0.11 -0.02
C ASN A 51 18.76 0.80 1.02
N PRO A 52 19.27 0.90 2.26
CA PRO A 52 18.67 1.75 3.29
C PRO A 52 18.55 3.22 2.88
N SER A 53 19.47 3.74 2.06
CA SER A 53 19.46 5.13 1.61
C SER A 53 18.32 5.47 0.65
N LYS A 54 17.69 4.45 0.04
CA LYS A 54 16.50 4.63 -0.81
C LYS A 54 15.19 4.62 -0.02
N ARG A 55 15.23 4.26 1.27
CA ARG A 55 14.05 4.24 2.11
C ARG A 55 13.60 5.66 2.44
N PRO A 56 12.28 5.93 2.45
CA PRO A 56 11.80 7.24 2.80
C PRO A 56 12.06 7.51 4.28
N VAL A 57 12.54 8.71 4.57
CA VAL A 57 12.56 9.25 5.93
C VAL A 57 11.13 9.47 6.44
N LYS A 58 10.96 9.46 7.77
CA LYS A 58 9.65 9.50 8.44
C LYS A 58 8.70 10.58 7.89
N TYR A 59 9.19 11.81 7.70
CA TYR A 59 8.36 12.92 7.25
C TYR A 59 7.93 12.78 5.78
N VAL A 60 8.81 12.29 4.90
CA VAL A 60 8.47 11.98 3.50
C VAL A 60 7.46 10.84 3.42
N LEU A 61 7.63 9.81 4.25
CA LEU A 61 6.68 8.69 4.31
C LEU A 61 5.29 9.18 4.72
N TRP A 62 5.21 10.01 5.77
CA TRP A 62 3.96 10.56 6.27
C TRP A 62 3.24 11.42 5.23
N ASP A 63 3.97 12.35 4.58
CA ASP A 63 3.43 13.19 3.51
C ASP A 63 2.90 12.37 2.33
N LYS A 64 3.65 11.34 1.89
CA LYS A 64 3.19 10.45 0.81
C LYS A 64 1.94 9.67 1.20
N ILE A 65 1.88 9.10 2.40
CA ILE A 65 0.68 8.39 2.89
C ILE A 65 -0.52 9.34 2.94
N TYR A 66 -0.33 10.55 3.46
CA TYR A 66 -1.39 11.56 3.56
C TYR A 66 -1.93 11.92 2.16
N LYS A 67 -1.05 12.19 1.20
CA LYS A 67 -1.44 12.50 -0.19
C LYS A 67 -2.17 11.36 -0.87
N ILE A 68 -1.72 10.13 -0.66
CA ILE A 68 -2.42 8.94 -1.18
C ILE A 68 -3.82 8.87 -0.56
N ASN A 69 -3.95 8.96 0.76
CA ASN A 69 -5.25 8.89 1.42
C ASN A 69 -6.20 9.99 0.91
N ALA A 70 -5.73 11.24 0.83
CA ALA A 70 -6.51 12.36 0.33
C ALA A 70 -6.95 12.15 -1.14
N SER A 71 -6.09 11.59 -2.00
CA SER A 71 -6.46 11.32 -3.39
C SER A 71 -7.55 10.25 -3.50
N TYR A 72 -7.55 9.25 -2.61
CA TYR A 72 -8.58 8.23 -2.55
C TYR A 72 -9.92 8.75 -2.03
N GLN A 73 -9.92 9.56 -0.97
CA GLN A 73 -11.15 10.20 -0.47
C GLN A 73 -11.79 11.06 -1.57
N ASN A 74 -11.02 11.93 -2.20
CA ASN A 74 -11.52 12.78 -3.29
C ASN A 74 -12.04 11.98 -4.51
N LYS A 75 -11.47 10.80 -4.80
CA LYS A 75 -11.96 9.93 -5.88
C LYS A 75 -13.28 9.26 -5.50
N PHE A 76 -13.42 8.86 -4.24
CA PHE A 76 -14.63 8.25 -3.71
C PHE A 76 -15.79 9.26 -3.72
N ASP A 77 -15.55 10.47 -3.20
CA ASP A 77 -16.55 11.56 -3.20
C ASP A 77 -17.06 11.86 -4.62
N LYS A 78 -16.15 11.93 -5.61
CA LYS A 78 -16.52 12.13 -7.02
C LYS A 78 -17.28 10.95 -7.62
N MET A 79 -16.96 9.73 -7.21
CA MET A 79 -17.66 8.53 -7.70
C MET A 79 -19.10 8.53 -7.17
N ASP A 80 -19.30 8.84 -5.89
CA ASP A 80 -20.63 8.98 -5.30
C ASP A 80 -21.43 10.10 -5.98
N GLU A 81 -20.83 11.28 -6.21
CA GLU A 81 -21.46 12.35 -7.01
C GLU A 81 -21.86 11.88 -8.41
N SER A 82 -21.00 11.11 -9.08
CA SER A 82 -21.27 10.59 -10.43
C SER A 82 -22.35 9.50 -10.46
N LEU A 83 -22.63 8.83 -9.34
CA LEU A 83 -23.72 7.87 -9.20
C LEU A 83 -25.05 8.56 -8.87
N ILE A 84 -24.99 9.71 -8.19
CA ILE A 84 -26.15 10.53 -7.85
C ILE A 84 -26.64 11.33 -9.07
N GLN A 85 -25.73 11.89 -9.88
CA GLN A 85 -26.08 12.78 -10.98
C GLN A 85 -27.01 12.15 -12.05
N PRO A 86 -26.83 10.89 -12.48
CA PRO A 86 -27.75 10.20 -13.38
C PRO A 86 -29.13 9.95 -12.75
N ALA A 87 -29.18 9.61 -11.46
CA ALA A 87 -30.43 9.30 -10.76
C ALA A 87 -31.34 10.52 -10.57
N ILE A 88 -30.76 11.74 -10.49
CA ILE A 88 -31.53 12.99 -10.41
C ILE A 88 -32.07 13.41 -11.78
N ASN A 89 -31.34 13.10 -12.86
CA ASN A 89 -31.71 13.51 -14.23
C ASN A 89 -32.79 12.62 -14.87
N GLU A 90 -33.24 11.56 -14.19
CA GLU A 90 -34.32 10.66 -14.62
C GLU A 90 -35.68 10.95 -13.92
N ILE A 91 -35.77 12.00 -13.11
CA ILE A 91 -37.00 12.51 -12.45
C ILE A 91 -37.41 13.83 -13.10
#